data_AF-A0A7C1ANV4-F1
#
_entry.id   AF-A0A7C1ANV4-F1
#
_cell.length_a   1.000
_cell.length_b   1.000
_cell.length_c   1.000
_cell.angle_alpha   90.00
_cell.angle_beta   90.00
_cell.angle_gamma   90.00
#
_symmetry.space_group_name_H-M   'P 1'
#
loop_
_entity.id
_entity.type
_entity.pdbx_description
1 polymer ?
#
loop_
_entity_poly.entity_id
_entity_poly.type
_entity_poly.pdbx_seq_one_letter_code
_entity_poly.pdbx_strand_id
1 'polypeptide(L)' 'GLEMVVILTIRRDGTVTNTYIEKKSRDPFFDQFVMKTIQSVDAMPRFPPLMRQQSIEVGLRFRPGELVTAN' A
#
# COMPACT_ATOMS: atom_id res chain seq x y z
N GLY A 1 -16.36 -5.79 7.07
CA GLY A 1 -15.95 -4.47 6.55
C GLY A 1 -15.24 -4.64 5.23
N LEU A 2 -15.07 -3.56 4.47
CA LEU A 2 -14.26 -3.57 3.26
C LEU A 2 -12.79 -3.79 3.60
N GLU A 3 -12.10 -4.55 2.77
CA GLU A 3 -10.66 -4.80 2.89
C GLU A 3 -10.08 -5.07 1.50
N MET A 4 -8.96 -4.42 1.20
CA MET A 4 -8.14 -4.69 0.02
C MET A 4 -6.68 -4.88 0.46
N VAL A 5 -5.99 -5.86 -0.14
CA VAL A 5 -4.57 -6.10 0.13
C VAL A 5 -3.78 -5.95 -1.16
N VAL A 6 -2.74 -5.11 -1.11
CA VAL A 6 -1.82 -4.85 -2.22
C VAL A 6 -0.41 -5.17 -1.77
N ILE A 7 0.33 -5.87 -2.62
CA ILE A 7 1.74 -6.18 -2.39
C ILE A 7 2.59 -5.22 -3.21
N LEU A 8 3.59 -4.64 -2.56
CA LEU A 8 4.61 -3.81 -3.18
C LEU A 8 5.96 -4.49 -3.08
N THR A 9 6.74 -4.46 -4.16
CA THR A 9 8.18 -4.74 -4.09
C THR A 9 8.91 -3.41 -4.02
N ILE A 10 9.65 -3.20 -2.93
CA ILE A 10 10.33 -1.93 -2.61
C ILE A 10 11.83 -2.19 -2.60
N ARG A 11 12.62 -1.34 -3.28
CA ARG A 11 14.09 -1.36 -3.21
C ARG A 11 14.60 -0.55 -2.02
N ARG A 12 15.87 -0.74 -1.68
CA ARG A 12 16.55 -0.06 -0.57
C ARG A 12 16.44 1.47 -0.60
N ASP A 13 16.39 2.06 -1.79
CA ASP A 13 16.27 3.51 -2.01
C ASP A 13 14.84 4.04 -1.81
N GLY A 14 13.86 3.17 -1.58
CA GLY A 14 12.44 3.53 -1.46
C GLY A 14 11.65 3.39 -2.76
N THR A 15 12.30 3.04 -3.88
CA THR A 15 11.62 2.88 -5.17
C THR A 15 10.71 1.66 -5.13
N VAL A 16 9.45 1.84 -5.53
CA VAL A 16 8.52 0.74 -5.79
C VAL A 16 8.76 0.21 -7.21
N THR A 17 9.14 -1.07 -7.34
CA THR A 17 9.43 -1.69 -8.64
C THR A 17 8.34 -2.63 -9.12
N ASN A 18 7.44 -3.05 -8.23
CA ASN A 18 6.30 -3.88 -8.57
C ASN A 18 5.12 -3.59 -7.65
N THR A 19 3.91 -3.78 -8.16
CA THR A 19 2.64 -3.62 -7.43
C THR A 19 1.64 -4.63 -7.96
N TYR A 20 1.08 -5.46 -7.08
CA TYR A 20 0.03 -6.40 -7.46
C TYR A 20 -1.02 -6.56 -6.36
N ILE A 21 -2.25 -6.87 -6.78
CA ILE A 21 -3.39 -7.05 -5.87
C ILE A 21 -3.40 -8.50 -5.40
N GLU A 22 -3.20 -8.72 -4.10
CA GLU A 22 -3.38 -10.03 -3.48
C GLU A 22 -4.86 -10.31 -3.23
N LYS A 23 -5.60 -9.30 -2.78
CA LYS A 23 -7.02 -9.42 -2.45
C LYS A 23 -7.78 -8.14 -2.81
N LYS A 24 -8.81 -8.29 -3.65
CA LYS A 24 -9.80 -7.22 -3.90
C LYS A 24 -10.85 -7.15 -2.80
N SER A 25 -11.45 -5.97 -2.63
CA SER A 25 -12.62 -5.84 -1.76
C SER A 25 -13.91 -6.22 -2.51
N ARG A 26 -15.05 -6.01 -1.86
CA ARG A 26 -16.37 -6.17 -2.45
C ARG A 26 -16.91 -4.87 -3.06
N ASP A 27 -16.11 -3.80 -3.06
CA ASP A 27 -16.48 -2.48 -3.56
C ASP A 27 -15.41 -1.96 -4.55
N PRO A 28 -15.72 -1.91 -5.85
CA PRO A 28 -14.79 -1.42 -6.87
C PRO A 28 -14.34 0.04 -6.68
N PHE A 29 -15.16 0.90 -6.07
CA PHE A 29 -14.79 2.29 -5.81
C PHE A 29 -13.76 2.37 -4.68
N PHE A 30 -13.93 1.55 -3.64
CA PHE A 30 -12.92 1.42 -2.58
C PHE A 30 -11.60 0.89 -3.15
N ASP A 31 -11.65 -0.13 -4.00
CA ASP A 31 -10.45 -0.67 -4.65
C ASP A 31 -9.75 0.40 -5.52
N GLN A 32 -10.52 1.19 -6.29
CA GLN A 32 -9.97 2.28 -7.09
C GLN A 32 -9.30 3.35 -6.21
N PHE A 33 -9.90 3.70 -5.07
CA PHE A 33 -9.34 4.66 -4.14
C PHE A 33 -8.00 4.19 -3.55
N VAL A 34 -7.91 2.91 -3.18
CA VAL A 34 -6.66 2.29 -2.70
C VAL A 34 -5.58 2.35 -3.78
N MET A 35 -5.91 1.99 -5.03
CA MET A 35 -4.93 2.05 -6.12
C MET A 35 -4.44 3.47 -6.40
N LYS A 36 -5.34 4.47 -6.39
CA LYS A 36 -4.95 5.88 -6.53
C LYS A 36 -4.04 6.34 -5.39
N THR A 37 -4.32 5.90 -4.16
CA THR A 37 -3.49 6.23 -2.99
C THR A 37 -2.06 5.72 -3.18
N ILE A 38 -1.91 4.47 -3.63
CA ILE A 38 -0.59 3.88 -3.91
C ILE A 38 0.11 4.60 -5.07
N GLN A 39 -0.62 5.01 -6.10
CA GLN A 39 -0.06 5.77 -7.23
C GLN A 39 0.31 7.22 -6.87
N SER A 40 -0.28 7.78 -5.82
CA SER A 40 -0.06 9.17 -5.41
C SER A 40 1.21 9.40 -4.58
N VAL A 41 1.86 8.33 -4.11
CA VAL A 41 3.11 8.44 -3.36
C VAL A 41 4.30 8.42 -4.32
N ASP A 42 5.14 9.46 -4.24
CA ASP A 42 6.34 9.60 -5.07
C ASP A 42 7.37 8.48 -4.81
N ALA A 43 7.57 8.11 -3.54
CA ALA A 43 8.44 7.01 -3.12
C ALA A 43 8.11 6.51 -1.71
N MET A 44 8.47 5.26 -1.41
CA MET A 44 8.45 4.74 -0.05
C MET A 44 9.69 5.21 0.72
N PRO A 45 9.68 5.19 2.06
CA PRO A 45 10.88 5.51 2.83
C PRO A 45 12.06 4.61 2.45
N ARG A 46 13.25 5.20 2.32
CA ARG A 46 14.51 4.46 2.20
C ARG A 46 14.69 3.51 3.39
N PHE A 47 15.34 2.38 3.16
CA PHE A 47 15.55 1.41 4.23
C PHE A 47 16.53 1.95 5.28
N PRO A 48 16.36 1.56 6.55
CA PRO A 48 17.33 1.87 7.60
C PRO A 48 18.74 1.39 7.22
N PRO A 49 19.81 2.11 7.59
CA PRO A 49 21.19 1.76 7.21
C PRO A 49 21.61 0.33 7.60
N LEU A 50 21.09 -0.17 8.72
CA LEU A 50 21.39 -1.49 9.25
C LEU A 50 20.71 -2.64 8.48
N MET A 51 19.73 -2.32 7.64
CA MET A 51 19.02 -3.30 6.82
C MET A 51 19.90 -3.71 5.62
N ARG A 52 20.15 -5.02 5.48
CA ARG A 52 21.05 -5.57 4.44
C ARG A 52 20.32 -5.93 3.15
N GLN A 53 19.01 -6.06 3.20
CA GLN A 53 18.14 -6.43 2.09
C GLN A 53 18.20 -5.36 0.99
N GLN A 54 18.29 -5.80 -0.26
CA GLN A 54 18.26 -4.91 -1.44
C GLN A 54 16.84 -4.55 -1.85
N SER A 55 15.90 -5.45 -1.59
CA SER A 55 14.47 -5.24 -1.74
C SER A 55 13.68 -6.02 -0.69
N ILE A 56 12.42 -5.64 -0.51
CA ILE A 56 11.43 -6.38 0.29
C ILE A 56 10.09 -6.41 -0.44
N GLU A 57 9.29 -7.43 -0.15
CA GLU A 57 7.86 -7.42 -0.44
C GLU A 57 7.09 -7.03 0.81
N VAL A 58 6.17 -6.08 0.67
CA VAL A 58 5.31 -5.60 1.77
C VAL A 58 3.86 -5.69 1.36
N GLY A 59 3.05 -6.34 2.18
CA GLY A 59 1.60 -6.31 2.07
C GLY A 59 1.01 -5.12 2.80
N LEU A 60 0.35 -4.24 2.05
CA LEU A 60 -0.44 -3.14 2.59
C LEU A 60 -1.91 -3.56 2.66
N ARG A 61 -2.46 -3.56 3.87
CA ARG A 61 -3.85 -3.92 4.12
C ARG A 61 -4.69 -2.68 4.40
N PHE A 62 -5.54 -2.32 3.44
CA PHE A 62 -6.42 -1.17 3.51
C PHE A 62 -7.77 -1.56 4.07
N ARG A 63 -8.27 -0.74 5.00
CA ARG A 63 -9.63 -0.81 5.55
C ARG A 63 -10.16 0.62 5.66
N PRO A 64 -11.45 0.87 5.42
CA PRO A 64 -12.03 2.16 5.76
C PRO A 64 -11.79 2.46 7.24
N GLY A 65 -11.37 3.69 7.54
CA GLY A 65 -11.38 4.20 8.92
C GLY A 65 -12.82 4.34 9.42
N GLU A 66 -12.99 4.54 10.72
CA GLU A 66 -14.27 4.98 11.25
C GLU A 66 -14.63 6.33 10.61
N LEU A 67 -15.88 6.48 10.18
CA LEU A 67 -16.39 7.78 9.79
C LEU A 67 -16.41 8.62 11.06
N VAL A 68 -15.56 9.64 11.14
CA VAL A 68 -15.70 10.67 12.17
C VAL A 68 -16.97 11.45 11.83
N THR A 69 -18.11 11.00 12.33
CA THR A 69 -19.32 11.84 12.41
C THR A 69 -19.00 12.95 13.39
N ALA A 70 -18.70 14.14 12.86
CA ALA A 70 -18.70 15.36 13.65
C ALA A 70 -20.14 15.56 14.17
N ASN A 71 -20.30 15.45 15.48
CA ASN A 71 -21.53 15.82 16.19
C ASN A 71 -21.63 17.34 16.30
#